data_AF-A0A7J7XGK3-F1
#
_entry.id   AF-A0A7J7XGK3-F1
#
_cell.length_a   1.000
_cell.length_b   1.000
_cell.length_c   1.000
_cell.angle_alpha   90.00
_cell.angle_beta   90.00
_cell.angle_gamma   90.00
#
_symmetry.space_group_name_H-M   'P 1'
#
loop_
_entity.id
_entity.type
_entity.pdbx_description
1 polymer ?
#
loop_
_entity_poly.entity_id
_entity_poly.type
_entity_poly.pdbx_seq_one_letter_code
_entity_poly.pdbx_strand_id
1 'polypeptide(L)' 'MKEDGRLQASKCVTDECFFFERLESNNYNTYRSRKYSSWYVALKRNGQYKLGPKTGPGQKAILFLPMSAKS' A
#
# COMPACT_ATOMS: atom_id res chain seq x y z
N MET A 1 -5.66 -5.59 -3.71
CA MET A 1 -6.46 -4.34 -3.58
C MET A 1 -7.59 -4.43 -4.57
N LYS A 2 -8.85 -4.31 -4.12
CA LYS A 2 -10.00 -4.44 -5.01
C LYS A 2 -10.24 -3.18 -5.82
N GLU A 3 -11.09 -3.31 -6.84
CA GLU A 3 -11.56 -2.21 -7.70
C GLU A 3 -12.23 -1.07 -6.91
N ASP A 4 -12.91 -1.38 -5.81
CA ASP A 4 -13.51 -0.37 -4.93
C ASP A 4 -12.50 0.33 -3.99
N GLY A 5 -11.21 -0.02 -4.11
CA GLY A 5 -10.12 0.53 -3.31
C GLY A 5 -9.98 -0.08 -1.92
N ARG A 6 -10.75 -1.12 -1.56
CA ARG A 6 -10.58 -1.82 -0.27
C ARG A 6 -9.35 -2.73 -0.29
N LEU A 7 -8.71 -2.83 0.86
CA LEU A 7 -7.65 -3.80 1.11
C LEU A 7 -8.26 -5.08 1.68
N GLN A 8 -7.91 -6.22 1.09
CA GLN A 8 -8.31 -7.55 1.53
C GLN A 8 -7.16 -8.53 1.21
N ALA A 9 -7.04 -9.58 2.03
CA ALA A 9 -6.21 -10.73 1.75
C ALA A 9 -7.04 -11.83 1.04
N SER A 10 -6.43 -12.50 0.08
CA SER A 10 -7.00 -13.64 -0.66
C SER A 10 -6.13 -14.88 -0.45
N LYS A 11 -6.74 -16.08 -0.48
CA LYS A 11 -6.00 -17.35 -0.43
C LYS A 11 -5.22 -17.61 -1.72
N CYS A 12 -5.73 -17.14 -2.85
CA CYS A 12 -5.09 -17.29 -4.16
C CYS A 12 -4.50 -15.96 -4.60
N VAL A 13 -3.29 -16.00 -5.18
CA VAL A 13 -2.63 -14.84 -5.78
C VAL A 13 -3.40 -14.44 -7.04
N THR A 14 -3.64 -13.14 -7.19
CA THR A 14 -4.30 -12.53 -8.35
C THR A 14 -3.48 -11.34 -8.83
N ASP A 15 -3.84 -10.74 -9.96
CA ASP A 15 -3.18 -9.52 -10.45
C ASP A 15 -3.30 -8.32 -9.49
N GLU A 16 -4.27 -8.37 -8.57
CA GLU A 16 -4.50 -7.36 -7.53
C GLU A 16 -3.60 -7.53 -6.30
N CYS A 17 -2.80 -8.59 -6.25
CA CYS A 17 -1.88 -8.91 -5.17
C CYS A 17 -0.47 -8.34 -5.37
N PHE A 18 -0.19 -7.76 -6.54
CA PHE A 18 1.13 -7.22 -6.86
C PHE A 18 1.18 -5.70 -6.66
N PHE A 19 2.28 -5.25 -6.07
CA PHE A 19 2.53 -3.84 -5.77
C PHE A 19 3.92 -3.45 -6.24
N PHE A 20 4.05 -2.25 -6.79
CA PHE A 20 5.33 -1.62 -7.04
C PHE A 20 5.87 -1.07 -5.73
N GLU A 21 6.99 -1.62 -5.28
CA GLU A 21 7.77 -1.06 -4.18
C GLU A 21 8.66 0.06 -4.71
N ARG A 22 8.71 1.18 -3.99
CA ARG A 22 9.60 2.30 -4.29
C ARG A 22 10.16 2.87 -2.99
N LEU A 23 11.49 2.99 -2.95
CA LEU A 23 12.19 3.76 -1.92
C LEU A 23 12.10 5.24 -2.26
N GLU A 24 11.50 6.03 -1.37
CA GLU A 24 11.41 7.48 -1.50
C GLU A 24 12.66 8.16 -0.90
N SER A 25 12.89 9.42 -1.26
CA SER A 25 14.07 10.19 -0.81
C SER A 25 14.17 10.39 0.71
N ASN A 26 13.09 10.12 1.45
CA ASN A 26 13.04 10.19 2.91
C ASN A 26 13.35 8.85 3.59
N ASN A 27 13.83 7.85 2.84
CA ASN A 27 14.14 6.50 3.30
C ASN A 27 12.95 5.66 3.77
N TYR A 28 11.73 6.05 3.40
CA TYR A 28 10.53 5.21 3.56
C TYR A 28 10.17 4.59 2.22
N ASN A 29 9.56 3.40 2.28
CA ASN A 29 9.01 2.73 1.12
C ASN A 29 7.54 3.09 0.91
N THR A 30 7.14 3.13 -0.36
CA THR A 30 5.75 3.17 -0.78
C THR A 30 5.40 1.91 -1.57
N TYR A 31 4.15 1.44 -1.44
CA TYR A 31 3.64 0.27 -2.15
C TYR A 31 2.43 0.66 -2.98
N ARG A 32 2.64 0.82 -4.29
CA ARG A 32 1.61 1.28 -5.24
C ARG A 32 0.97 0.09 -5.94
N SER A 33 -0.35 0.05 -6.08
CA SER A 33 -1.01 -1.06 -6.78
C SER A 33 -0.52 -1.17 -8.22
N ARG A 34 -0.22 -2.40 -8.67
CA ARG A 34 0.17 -2.65 -10.06
C ARG A 34 -1.01 -2.45 -11.02
N LYS A 35 -2.20 -2.92 -10.64
CA LYS A 35 -3.43 -2.83 -11.43
C LYS A 35 -4.06 -1.44 -11.37
N TYR A 36 -4.10 -0.83 -10.20
CA TYR A 36 -4.68 0.51 -9.98
C TYR A 36 -3.56 1.52 -9.72
N SER A 37 -2.85 1.90 -10.78
CA SER A 37 -1.56 2.59 -10.73
C SER A 37 -1.54 3.91 -9.95
N SER A 38 -2.69 4.53 -9.68
CA SER A 38 -2.77 5.79 -8.93
C SER A 38 -2.98 5.59 -7.42
N TRP A 39 -3.14 4.35 -6.95
CA TRP A 39 -3.49 4.04 -5.57
C TRP A 39 -2.36 3.33 -4.82
N TYR A 40 -2.27 3.62 -3.53
CA TYR A 40 -1.25 3.10 -2.64
C TYR A 40 -1.87 2.23 -1.54
N VAL A 41 -1.11 1.28 -1.03
CA VAL A 41 -1.37 0.68 0.27
C VAL A 41 -1.21 1.77 1.33
N ALA A 42 -2.15 1.88 2.25
CA ALA A 42 -2.12 2.91 3.28
C ALA A 42 -2.95 2.55 4.50
N LEU A 43 -2.50 3.03 5.66
CA LEU A 43 -3.21 2.91 6.93
C LEU A 43 -3.61 4.28 7.46
N LYS A 44 -4.83 4.38 8.01
CA LYS A 44 -5.28 5.55 8.76
C LYS A 44 -4.64 5.55 10.15
N ARG A 45 -4.66 6.72 10.82
CA ARG A 45 -4.17 6.89 12.19
C ARG A 45 -4.86 5.97 13.21
N ASN A 46 -6.08 5.54 12.93
CA ASN A 46 -6.84 4.62 13.77
C ASN A 46 -6.55 3.12 13.49
N GLY A 47 -5.49 2.81 12.72
CA GLY A 47 -5.09 1.44 12.39
C GLY A 47 -5.92 0.78 11.27
N GLN A 48 -7.03 1.39 10.84
CA GLN A 48 -7.85 0.86 9.75
C GLN A 48 -7.21 1.14 8.39
N TYR A 49 -7.49 0.30 7.40
CA TYR A 49 -7.06 0.54 6.02
C TYR A 49 -7.64 1.86 5.48
N LYS A 50 -6.86 2.56 4.67
CA LYS A 50 -7.32 3.71 3.89
C LYS A 50 -7.73 3.23 2.50
N LEU A 51 -8.88 3.72 2.00
CA LEU A 51 -9.34 3.38 0.65
C LEU A 51 -8.35 3.89 -0.40
N GLY A 52 -8.03 3.06 -1.41
CA GLY A 52 -7.11 3.36 -2.51
C GLY A 52 -7.36 4.74 -3.16
N PRO A 53 -8.59 5.07 -3.59
CA PRO A 53 -8.92 6.39 -4.16
C PRO A 53 -8.65 7.59 -3.23
N LYS A 54 -8.51 7.37 -1.92
CA LYS A 54 -8.21 8.42 -0.93
C LYS A 54 -6.72 8.50 -0.59
N THR A 55 -5.89 7.68 -1.22
CA THR A 55 -4.43 7.72 -1.11
C THR A 55 -3.85 8.62 -2.20
N GLY A 56 -2.63 9.10 -1.98
CA GLY A 56 -1.93 9.90 -2.97
C GLY A 56 -0.50 10.25 -2.51
N PRO A 57 0.33 10.78 -3.43
CA PRO A 57 1.69 11.19 -3.13
C PRO A 57 1.74 12.22 -1.99
N GLY A 58 2.80 12.19 -1.18
CA GLY A 58 3.02 13.12 -0.07
C GLY A 58 2.20 12.84 1.21
N GLN A 59 1.25 11.90 1.19
CA GLN A 59 0.52 11.53 2.39
C GLN A 59 1.37 10.64 3.31
N LYS A 60 1.50 11.00 4.60
CA LYS A 60 2.25 10.15 5.56
C LYS A 60 1.71 8.72 5.69
N ALA A 61 0.42 8.52 5.40
CA ALA A 61 -0.26 7.24 5.47
C ALA A 61 0.27 6.16 4.49
N ILE A 62 1.02 6.56 3.45
CA ILE A 62 1.59 5.65 2.44
C ILE A 62 3.06 5.30 2.70
N LEU A 63 3.67 5.89 3.74
CA LEU A 63 5.08 5.72 4.06
C LEU A 63 5.25 4.55 5.04
N PHE A 64 5.96 3.51 4.61
CA PHE A 64 6.24 2.31 5.40
C PHE A 64 7.75 2.14 5.60
N LEU A 65 8.13 1.64 6.77
CA LEU A 65 9.49 1.21 7.06
C LEU A 65 9.46 -0.32 7.24
N PRO A 66 9.75 -1.11 6.19
CA PRO A 66 9.79 -2.56 6.34
C PRO A 66 11.00 -2.93 7.18
N MET A 67 10.74 -3.66 8.26
CA MET A 67 11.77 -4.20 9.13
C MET A 67 11.76 -5.72 8.99
N SER A 68 12.93 -6.31 8.78
CA SER A 68 13.05 -7.77 8.85
C SER A 68 12.68 -8.22 10.26
N ALA A 69 11.77 -9.20 10.36
CA ALA A 69 11.57 -9.91 11.60
C ALA A 69 12.81 -10.78 11.83
N LYS A 70 13.81 -10.23 12.54
CA LYS A 70 14.95 -11.02 12.99
C LYS A 70 14.43 -12.20 13.82
N SER A 71 14.92 -13.40 13.51
CA SER A 71 14.77 -14.58 14.38
C SER A 71 15.57 -14.40 15.66
#